data_AF-A0A7G8G8S5-F1
#
_entry.id   AF-A0A7G8G8S5-F1
#
_cell.length_a   1.000
_cell.length_b   1.000
_cell.length_c   1.000
_cell.angle_alpha   90.00
_cell.angle_beta   90.00
_cell.angle_gamma   90.00
#
_symmetry.space_group_name_H-M   'P 1'
#
loop_
_entity.id
_entity.type
_entity.pdbx_description
1 polymer ?
#
loop_
_entity_poly.entity_id
_entity_poly.type
_entity_poly.pdbx_seq_one_letter_code
_entity_poly.pdbx_strand_id
1 'polypeptide(L)'
;MATSSLKPSVTASSTSPRLTLQSEVIAADSSTIRSLDWERSRFDIEFGLRNGTTYNAFLVRGERTALIDTSHAKFRDTWLPLLKEQIDPKQIDYLIVSHTEPDHSGLIGDLIDLNPEIEIVGSKVAIQFLNDQVHRPFRSRAVKSGEELDLGINPESGVQHRFEFLSAPNLHWPDTIFSFDHGSGILYTCDAFGLHYCSEEVFDSDPGAIAPDFRFYYDCLMGPNARSVLQALKRMDGLPEINTIAVGHGPLLRHHLSHWINDYREWSGQRNKGESYAAVCYLSQYGFSDRLSQAIAHGIGKTDAQVQLIDLRATDAQELTALISDAKAVVVPTWPASPDAELQSSIGTLLAALHGKQLVGVYDAFGGDDEPIDSVAGQLRSQGQKEAFSPLRIRQLPQGGDYQRCEESGTDLGQLLTRDKTIAAMKSLDGDLDKALGRLSGGLYVVTASQGDGDSLRRSAMVASWVSQASFTPPGITVAVAKDRAIEALMQVGDQFVLNILREDNHQQLLRHFLKRFPPGADRFAGINVLEEEAEGGPVLGDALAYLGCRVEQRMEGPDHWVIYAVVEQGNVADANAITAVHHRKVGNHY
;
A
#
# COMPACT_ATOMS: atom_id res chain seq x y z
N MET A 1 -30.96 26.99 44.51
CA MET A 1 -30.83 25.56 44.19
C MET A 1 -30.18 25.45 42.82
N ALA A 2 -28.87 25.22 42.80
CA ALA A 2 -28.09 25.05 41.59
C ALA A 2 -27.93 23.55 41.35
N THR A 3 -28.50 23.04 40.26
CA THR A 3 -28.32 21.66 39.82
C THR A 3 -27.25 21.62 38.75
N SER A 4 -26.05 21.24 39.17
CA SER A 4 -24.91 20.85 38.35
C SER A 4 -25.24 19.55 37.61
N SER A 5 -25.41 19.60 36.27
CA SER A 5 -25.36 18.40 35.44
C SER A 5 -23.90 18.15 35.03
N LEU A 6 -23.31 17.12 35.65
CA LEU A 6 -22.03 16.56 35.25
C LEU A 6 -22.18 15.96 33.85
N LYS A 7 -21.44 16.51 32.87
CA LYS A 7 -21.20 15.85 31.58
C LYS A 7 -20.26 14.65 31.82
N PRO A 8 -20.52 13.47 31.23
CA PRO A 8 -19.54 12.40 31.26
C PRO A 8 -18.34 12.81 30.42
N SER A 9 -17.15 12.83 31.04
CA SER A 9 -15.89 12.97 30.32
C SER A 9 -15.68 11.71 29.48
N VAL A 10 -15.68 11.85 28.16
CA VAL A 10 -15.15 10.82 27.27
C VAL A 10 -13.66 10.74 27.53
N THR A 11 -13.27 9.78 28.37
CA THR A 11 -11.87 9.39 28.51
C THR A 11 -11.53 8.63 27.24
N ALA A 12 -10.59 9.16 26.46
CA ALA A 12 -9.96 8.43 25.37
C ALA A 12 -9.42 7.12 25.96
N SER A 13 -10.02 6.01 25.58
CA SER A 13 -9.56 4.69 25.94
C SER A 13 -8.22 4.47 25.26
N SER A 14 -7.12 4.59 26.00
CA SER A 14 -5.83 4.04 25.58
C SER A 14 -5.93 2.51 25.66
N THR A 15 -6.48 1.86 24.63
CA THR A 15 -6.44 0.41 24.51
C THR A 15 -5.00 0.00 24.22
N SER A 16 -4.42 -0.81 25.10
CA SER A 16 -3.18 -1.52 24.78
C SER A 16 -3.41 -2.38 23.54
N PRO A 17 -2.45 -2.45 22.59
CA PRO A 17 -2.64 -3.18 21.35
C PRO A 17 -2.99 -4.64 21.63
N ARG A 18 -4.11 -5.12 21.06
CA ARG A 18 -4.47 -6.53 21.13
C ARG A 18 -3.52 -7.32 20.22
N LEU A 19 -2.47 -7.87 20.83
CA LEU A 19 -1.48 -8.75 20.20
C LEU A 19 -1.69 -10.19 20.70
N THR A 20 -1.90 -11.13 19.79
CA THR A 20 -2.09 -12.56 20.11
C THR A 20 -1.20 -13.44 19.24
N LEU A 21 -0.99 -14.69 19.65
CA LEU A 21 -0.26 -15.68 18.87
C LEU A 21 -1.16 -16.88 18.57
N GLN A 22 -0.92 -17.51 17.43
CA GLN A 22 -1.55 -18.75 17.03
C GLN A 22 -0.47 -19.68 16.46
N SER A 23 -0.51 -20.97 16.82
CA SER A 23 0.40 -21.98 16.28
C SER A 23 -0.41 -23.18 15.79
N GLU A 24 -0.30 -23.52 14.52
CA GLU A 24 -1.16 -24.52 13.88
C GLU A 24 -0.37 -25.38 12.89
N VAL A 25 -0.76 -26.65 12.77
CA VAL A 25 -0.19 -27.56 11.75
C VAL A 25 -0.83 -27.25 10.41
N ILE A 26 -0.01 -27.01 9.39
CA ILE A 26 -0.49 -26.62 8.05
C ILE A 26 -0.34 -27.75 7.03
N ALA A 27 0.66 -28.62 7.17
CA ALA A 27 0.84 -29.83 6.36
C ALA A 27 1.65 -30.86 7.17
N ALA A 28 1.98 -32.01 6.55
CA ALA A 28 2.94 -32.94 7.14
C ALA A 28 4.23 -32.20 7.51
N ASP A 29 4.66 -32.36 8.76
CA ASP A 29 5.89 -31.82 9.34
C ASP A 29 6.05 -30.29 9.32
N SER A 30 5.01 -29.58 8.90
CA SER A 30 5.01 -28.15 8.67
C SER A 30 3.96 -27.48 9.54
N SER A 31 4.39 -26.55 10.38
CA SER A 31 3.53 -25.74 11.25
C SER A 31 3.78 -24.25 11.04
N THR A 32 2.80 -23.40 11.32
CA THR A 32 2.94 -21.94 11.32
C THR A 32 2.92 -21.38 12.73
N ILE A 33 3.67 -20.30 12.98
CA ILE A 33 3.54 -19.43 14.14
C ILE A 33 3.08 -18.07 13.62
N ARG A 34 1.81 -17.73 13.84
CA ARG A 34 1.18 -16.49 13.39
C ARG A 34 1.12 -15.48 14.52
N SER A 35 1.64 -14.30 14.25
CA SER A 35 1.62 -13.14 15.15
C SER A 35 0.47 -12.22 14.76
N LEU A 36 -0.65 -12.31 15.47
CA LEU A 36 -1.90 -11.61 15.15
C LEU A 36 -1.90 -10.22 15.77
N ASP A 37 -1.96 -9.20 14.92
CA ASP A 37 -2.02 -7.80 15.29
C ASP A 37 -3.37 -7.21 14.87
N TRP A 38 -4.29 -7.19 15.82
CA TRP A 38 -5.69 -6.82 15.58
C TRP A 38 -5.90 -5.32 15.41
N GLU A 39 -4.95 -4.50 15.87
CA GLU A 39 -5.13 -3.05 16.00
C GLU A 39 -4.15 -2.25 15.13
N ARG A 40 -3.43 -2.89 14.20
CA ARG A 40 -2.55 -2.16 13.25
C ARG A 40 -3.40 -1.23 12.38
N SER A 41 -3.24 0.08 12.61
CA SER A 41 -4.00 1.15 11.97
C SER A 41 -3.14 1.93 10.96
N ARG A 42 -3.63 1.99 9.70
CA ARG A 42 -3.56 2.99 8.61
C ARG A 42 -2.39 3.97 8.39
N PHE A 43 -1.29 3.93 9.14
CA PHE A 43 -0.19 4.88 8.94
C PHE A 43 0.81 4.48 7.86
N ASP A 44 0.82 3.20 7.48
CA ASP A 44 1.44 2.76 6.22
C ASP A 44 0.32 2.55 5.18
N ILE A 45 0.59 2.87 3.92
CA ILE A 45 -0.43 3.00 2.85
C ILE A 45 -1.21 1.70 2.65
N GLU A 46 -0.52 0.58 2.81
CA GLU A 46 -1.02 -0.77 2.68
C GLU A 46 -2.04 -1.18 3.77
N PHE A 47 -2.16 -0.48 4.90
CA PHE A 47 -3.12 -0.80 5.98
C PHE A 47 -4.48 -0.07 5.85
N GLY A 48 -4.82 0.40 4.66
CA GLY A 48 -5.99 1.24 4.37
C GLY A 48 -7.35 0.68 4.81
N LEU A 49 -7.50 -0.62 5.10
CA LEU A 49 -8.81 -1.27 5.34
C LEU A 49 -9.14 -1.63 6.80
N ARG A 50 -8.31 -1.25 7.80
CA ARG A 50 -8.62 -1.40 9.25
C ARG A 50 -8.94 -2.85 9.72
N ASN A 51 -8.43 -3.86 9.03
CA ASN A 51 -8.64 -5.27 9.40
C ASN A 51 -7.48 -5.88 10.20
N GLY A 52 -6.50 -5.08 10.64
CA GLY A 52 -5.29 -5.57 11.30
C GLY A 52 -4.37 -6.34 10.33
N THR A 53 -3.40 -7.08 10.85
CA THR A 53 -2.53 -7.97 10.05
C THR A 53 -2.02 -9.15 10.85
N THR A 54 -1.33 -10.08 10.19
CA THR A 54 -0.52 -11.10 10.84
C THR A 54 0.94 -11.02 10.39
N TYR A 55 1.87 -11.60 11.16
CA TYR A 55 3.25 -11.89 10.75
C TYR A 55 3.46 -13.39 10.92
N ASN A 56 3.52 -14.11 9.81
CA ASN A 56 3.51 -15.57 9.79
C ASN A 56 4.92 -16.11 9.57
N ALA A 57 5.40 -16.91 10.53
CA ALA A 57 6.62 -17.71 10.40
C ALA A 57 6.24 -19.19 10.27
N PHE A 58 7.16 -20.02 9.76
CA PHE A 58 6.88 -21.44 9.49
C PHE A 58 8.01 -22.34 9.96
N LEU A 59 7.68 -23.49 10.55
CA LEU A 59 8.63 -24.47 11.05
C LEU A 59 8.42 -25.79 10.31
N VAL A 60 9.46 -26.24 9.61
CA VAL A 60 9.45 -27.45 8.75
C VAL A 60 10.49 -28.43 9.26
N ARG A 61 10.06 -29.67 9.56
CA ARG A 61 10.89 -30.69 10.21
C ARG A 61 11.20 -31.84 9.25
N GLY A 62 12.45 -31.94 8.78
CA GLY A 62 13.00 -33.11 8.08
C GLY A 62 13.91 -33.94 9.01
N GLU A 63 14.99 -34.51 8.47
CA GLU A 63 16.16 -34.91 9.29
C GLU A 63 16.84 -33.68 9.91
N ARG A 64 16.76 -32.55 9.20
CA ARG A 64 17.14 -31.21 9.64
C ARG A 64 15.91 -30.33 9.73
N THR A 65 15.95 -29.32 10.57
CA THR A 65 14.83 -28.40 10.78
C THR A 65 15.10 -27.03 10.16
N ALA A 66 14.14 -26.50 9.42
CA ALA A 66 14.15 -25.12 8.95
C ALA A 66 13.05 -24.30 9.62
N LEU A 67 13.40 -23.10 10.04
CA LEU A 67 12.46 -22.01 10.32
C LEU A 67 12.46 -21.08 9.10
N ILE A 68 11.28 -20.69 8.62
CA ILE A 68 11.10 -19.73 7.53
C ILE A 68 10.55 -18.43 8.12
N ASP A 69 11.31 -17.36 7.92
CA ASP A 69 11.07 -16.01 8.41
C ASP A 69 10.87 -15.94 9.95
N THR A 70 10.66 -14.73 10.48
CA THR A 70 10.39 -14.51 11.90
C THR A 70 9.17 -13.61 12.07
N SER A 71 9.17 -12.73 13.06
CA SER A 71 8.05 -11.84 13.35
C SER A 71 8.57 -10.44 13.67
N HIS A 72 7.64 -9.51 13.78
CA HIS A 72 7.92 -8.14 14.17
C HIS A 72 8.42 -8.09 15.62
N ALA A 73 9.42 -7.25 15.89
CA ALA A 73 10.02 -7.07 17.21
C ALA A 73 9.03 -6.81 18.37
N LYS A 74 7.82 -6.29 18.10
CA LYS A 74 6.78 -6.08 19.12
C LYS A 74 6.20 -7.38 19.70
N PHE A 75 6.39 -8.50 19.01
CA PHE A 75 6.00 -9.83 19.49
C PHE A 75 7.13 -10.54 20.22
N ARG A 76 8.33 -9.95 20.39
CA ARG A 76 9.51 -10.59 20.99
C ARG A 76 9.19 -11.38 22.26
N ASP A 77 8.51 -10.72 23.20
CA ASP A 77 8.26 -11.25 24.55
C ASP A 77 7.25 -12.41 24.58
N THR A 78 6.44 -12.58 23.54
CA THR A 78 5.46 -13.66 23.44
C THR A 78 5.87 -14.73 22.43
N TRP A 79 6.50 -14.34 21.33
CA TRP A 79 6.89 -15.21 20.23
C TRP A 79 8.08 -16.11 20.60
N LEU A 80 9.12 -15.58 21.26
CA LEU A 80 10.28 -16.39 21.66
C LEU A 80 9.93 -17.49 22.68
N PRO A 81 9.08 -17.25 23.71
CA PRO A 81 8.55 -18.32 24.55
C PRO A 81 7.78 -19.38 23.76
N LEU A 82 6.87 -18.97 22.87
CA LEU A 82 6.10 -19.91 22.05
C LEU A 82 7.01 -20.77 21.16
N LEU A 83 8.03 -20.18 20.52
CA LEU A 83 9.00 -20.95 19.75
C LEU A 83 9.67 -22.04 20.60
N LYS A 84 10.10 -21.70 21.82
CA LYS A 84 10.75 -22.65 22.75
C LYS A 84 9.82 -23.78 23.21
N GLU A 85 8.50 -23.57 23.19
CA GLU A 85 7.52 -24.62 23.42
C GLU A 85 7.38 -25.55 22.21
N GLN A 86 7.56 -25.03 20.99
CA GLN A 86 7.46 -25.80 19.74
C GLN A 86 8.73 -26.59 19.40
N ILE A 87 9.91 -26.04 19.74
CA ILE A 87 11.22 -26.65 19.48
C ILE A 87 12.31 -25.99 20.35
N ASP A 88 13.35 -26.74 20.73
CA ASP A 88 14.58 -26.12 21.24
C ASP A 88 15.24 -25.32 20.10
N PRO A 89 15.41 -23.98 20.21
CA PRO A 89 15.97 -23.17 19.12
C PRO A 89 17.34 -23.66 18.61
N LYS A 90 18.11 -24.40 19.43
CA LYS A 90 19.39 -24.99 19.03
C LYS A 90 19.27 -26.18 18.07
N GLN A 91 18.06 -26.72 17.90
CA GLN A 91 17.75 -27.80 16.95
C GLN A 91 17.32 -27.27 15.59
N ILE A 92 17.22 -25.95 15.43
CA ILE A 92 16.93 -25.33 14.13
C ILE A 92 18.25 -25.25 13.36
N ASP A 93 18.37 -26.03 12.29
CA ASP A 93 19.58 -26.04 11.46
C ASP A 93 19.64 -24.81 10.54
N TYR A 94 18.49 -24.42 9.98
CA TYR A 94 18.41 -23.36 8.98
C TYR A 94 17.36 -22.32 9.34
N LEU A 95 17.69 -21.05 9.11
CA LEU A 95 16.72 -19.97 9.01
C LEU A 95 16.63 -19.55 7.55
N ILE A 96 15.54 -19.90 6.87
CA ILE A 96 15.26 -19.42 5.51
C ILE A 96 14.65 -18.02 5.64
N VAL A 97 15.29 -17.02 5.04
CA VAL A 97 14.82 -15.64 5.01
C VAL A 97 14.33 -15.33 3.61
N SER A 98 13.01 -15.25 3.47
CA SER A 98 12.32 -14.91 2.23
C SER A 98 12.44 -13.42 1.94
N HIS A 99 12.42 -12.60 2.99
CA HIS A 99 12.43 -11.14 2.93
C HIS A 99 12.92 -10.54 4.26
N THR A 100 13.60 -9.38 4.19
CA THR A 100 14.32 -8.77 5.30
C THR A 100 13.66 -7.54 5.90
N GLU A 101 12.44 -7.15 5.47
CA GLU A 101 11.72 -6.06 6.12
C GLU A 101 11.49 -6.37 7.63
N PRO A 102 11.67 -5.38 8.53
CA PRO A 102 11.74 -5.63 9.99
C PRO A 102 10.53 -6.30 10.63
N ASP A 103 9.38 -6.33 9.95
CA ASP A 103 8.18 -6.99 10.43
C ASP A 103 8.19 -8.51 10.19
N HIS A 104 9.09 -9.01 9.33
CA HIS A 104 9.39 -10.43 9.14
C HIS A 104 10.77 -10.82 9.67
N SER A 105 11.72 -9.89 9.75
CA SER A 105 13.11 -10.12 10.16
C SER A 105 13.44 -9.67 11.60
N GLY A 106 12.49 -9.02 12.28
CA GLY A 106 12.73 -8.30 13.53
C GLY A 106 13.23 -9.14 14.72
N LEU A 107 13.09 -10.46 14.66
CA LEU A 107 13.55 -11.39 15.72
C LEU A 107 14.75 -12.25 15.30
N ILE A 108 15.32 -12.04 14.11
CA ILE A 108 16.48 -12.82 13.63
C ILE A 108 17.70 -12.65 14.56
N GLY A 109 17.95 -11.44 15.05
CA GLY A 109 19.02 -11.20 16.01
C GLY A 109 18.86 -12.01 17.31
N ASP A 110 17.63 -12.12 17.81
CA ASP A 110 17.32 -12.92 19.00
C ASP A 110 17.53 -14.43 18.75
N LEU A 111 17.22 -14.91 17.54
CA LEU A 111 17.48 -16.31 17.15
C LEU A 111 18.96 -16.64 17.05
N ILE A 112 19.78 -15.74 16.48
CA ILE A 112 21.24 -15.91 16.43
C ILE A 112 21.81 -16.00 17.86
N ASP A 113 21.29 -15.21 18.80
CA ASP A 113 21.73 -15.25 20.20
C ASP A 113 21.33 -16.57 20.89
N LEU A 114 20.19 -17.16 20.54
CA LEU A 114 19.73 -18.45 21.05
C LEU A 114 20.44 -19.65 20.41
N ASN A 115 20.75 -19.55 19.12
CA ASN A 115 21.44 -20.56 18.33
C ASN A 115 22.49 -19.92 17.41
N PRO A 116 23.72 -19.71 17.89
CA PRO A 116 24.81 -19.14 17.09
C PRO A 116 25.26 -20.01 15.90
N GLU A 117 24.85 -21.27 15.87
CA GLU A 117 25.24 -22.25 14.84
C GLU A 117 24.26 -22.31 13.67
N ILE A 118 23.09 -21.66 13.78
CA ILE A 118 22.06 -21.61 12.73
C ILE A 118 22.64 -21.05 11.43
N GLU A 119 22.36 -21.71 10.30
CA GLU A 119 22.75 -21.19 8.99
C GLU A 119 21.58 -20.42 8.36
N ILE A 120 21.79 -19.12 8.11
CA ILE A 120 20.80 -18.26 7.47
C ILE A 120 20.86 -18.42 5.95
N VAL A 121 19.77 -18.83 5.33
CA VAL A 121 19.66 -19.08 3.89
C VAL A 121 18.74 -18.04 3.26
N GLY A 122 19.23 -17.30 2.27
CA GLY A 122 18.43 -16.25 1.62
C GLY A 122 19.08 -15.76 0.34
N SER A 123 18.47 -14.80 -0.36
CA SER A 123 19.10 -14.21 -1.55
C SER A 123 20.41 -13.49 -1.18
N LYS A 124 21.30 -13.29 -2.15
CA LYS A 124 22.53 -12.50 -1.92
C LYS A 124 22.23 -11.13 -1.32
N VAL A 125 21.18 -10.47 -1.80
CA VAL A 125 20.74 -9.15 -1.33
C VAL A 125 20.16 -9.25 0.08
N ALA A 126 19.38 -10.28 0.39
CA ALA A 126 18.88 -10.53 1.74
C ALA A 126 20.03 -10.67 2.76
N ILE A 127 21.06 -11.46 2.42
CA ILE A 127 22.23 -11.63 3.30
C ILE A 127 22.99 -10.30 3.48
N GLN A 128 23.11 -9.48 2.43
CA GLN A 128 23.69 -8.15 2.54
C GLN A 128 22.87 -7.27 3.49
N PHE A 129 21.56 -7.19 3.31
CA PHE A 129 20.68 -6.39 4.15
C PHE A 129 20.71 -6.83 5.62
N LEU A 130 20.71 -8.15 5.88
CA LEU A 130 20.78 -8.66 7.25
C LEU A 130 22.12 -8.34 7.95
N ASN A 131 23.24 -8.30 7.23
CA ASN A 131 24.51 -7.88 7.84
C ASN A 131 24.42 -6.45 8.39
N ASP A 132 23.77 -5.57 7.64
CA ASP A 132 23.55 -4.18 8.01
C ASP A 132 22.47 -4.01 9.07
N GLN A 133 21.51 -4.93 9.21
CA GLN A 133 20.47 -4.87 10.24
C GLN A 133 20.91 -5.47 11.59
N VAL A 134 21.58 -6.63 11.56
CA VAL A 134 21.89 -7.42 12.77
C VAL A 134 23.21 -6.97 13.43
N HIS A 135 24.10 -6.35 12.66
CA HIS A 135 25.40 -5.80 13.11
C HIS A 135 26.29 -6.79 13.87
N ARG A 136 26.21 -8.09 13.56
CA ARG A 136 27.04 -9.15 14.15
C ARG A 136 27.25 -10.27 13.14
N PRO A 137 28.33 -11.07 13.24
CA PRO A 137 28.56 -12.17 12.32
C PRO A 137 27.54 -13.29 12.55
N PHE A 138 27.09 -13.90 11.47
CA PHE A 138 26.25 -15.11 11.47
C PHE A 138 26.69 -16.04 10.32
N ARG A 139 26.34 -17.32 10.41
CA ARG A 139 26.56 -18.25 9.30
C ARG A 139 25.48 -18.01 8.25
N SER A 140 25.87 -17.94 6.99
CA SER A 140 24.93 -17.67 5.92
C SER A 140 25.25 -18.39 4.62
N ARG A 141 24.21 -18.70 3.87
CA ARG A 141 24.27 -19.23 2.51
C ARG A 141 23.41 -18.38 1.58
N ALA A 142 24.05 -17.67 0.65
CA ALA A 142 23.32 -16.99 -0.42
C ALA A 142 22.85 -18.00 -1.46
N VAL A 143 21.56 -17.95 -1.81
CA VAL A 143 20.95 -18.83 -2.82
C VAL A 143 20.36 -18.04 -3.99
N LYS A 144 20.23 -18.70 -5.14
CA LYS A 144 19.61 -18.15 -6.37
C LYS A 144 18.50 -19.06 -6.90
N SER A 145 17.77 -18.58 -7.90
CA SER A 145 16.75 -19.39 -8.59
C SER A 145 17.28 -20.76 -9.02
N GLY A 146 16.53 -21.82 -8.67
CA GLY A 146 16.82 -23.20 -9.01
C GLY A 146 17.87 -23.89 -8.12
N GLU A 147 18.44 -23.20 -7.13
CA GLU A 147 19.21 -23.87 -6.09
C GLU A 147 18.30 -24.55 -5.08
N GLU A 148 18.84 -25.57 -4.40
CA GLU A 148 18.07 -26.41 -3.49
C GLU A 148 18.68 -26.47 -2.07
N LEU A 149 17.82 -26.71 -1.09
CA LEU A 149 18.19 -27.03 0.29
C LEU A 149 17.43 -28.29 0.73
N ASP A 150 18.16 -29.38 0.91
CA ASP A 150 17.59 -30.65 1.37
C ASP A 150 17.62 -30.72 2.91
N LEU A 151 16.45 -30.93 3.51
CA LEU A 151 16.29 -31.19 4.93
C LEU A 151 16.25 -32.69 5.26
N GLY A 152 16.30 -33.56 4.27
CA GLY A 152 16.24 -35.01 4.44
C GLY A 152 14.82 -35.55 4.67
N ILE A 153 14.74 -36.83 5.00
CA ILE A 153 13.49 -37.55 5.27
C ILE A 153 13.13 -37.43 6.75
N ASN A 154 11.97 -36.84 7.07
CA ASN A 154 11.48 -36.88 8.44
C ASN A 154 11.26 -38.35 8.88
N PRO A 155 11.89 -38.81 9.97
CA PRO A 155 11.83 -40.21 10.39
C PRO A 155 10.45 -40.64 10.90
N GLU A 156 9.59 -39.70 11.30
CA GLU A 156 8.25 -39.98 11.81
C GLU A 156 7.22 -40.06 10.68
N SER A 157 7.23 -39.09 9.75
CA SER A 157 6.26 -39.02 8.65
C SER A 157 6.69 -39.80 7.41
N GLY A 158 8.00 -40.00 7.22
CA GLY A 158 8.59 -40.53 5.99
C GLY A 158 8.61 -39.55 4.81
N VAL A 159 8.26 -38.28 5.03
CA VAL A 159 8.26 -37.24 3.98
C VAL A 159 9.68 -36.69 3.79
N GLN A 160 10.14 -36.59 2.54
CA GLN A 160 11.38 -35.89 2.20
C GLN A 160 11.09 -34.42 1.96
N HIS A 161 11.74 -33.55 2.73
CA HIS A 161 11.64 -32.10 2.54
C HIS A 161 12.86 -31.57 1.78
N ARG A 162 12.60 -31.02 0.59
CA ARG A 162 13.63 -30.40 -0.26
C ARG A 162 13.09 -29.08 -0.77
N PHE A 163 13.75 -27.99 -0.40
CA PHE A 163 13.40 -26.66 -0.87
C PHE A 163 14.04 -26.38 -2.23
N GLU A 164 13.29 -25.76 -3.13
CA GLU A 164 13.78 -25.11 -4.35
C GLU A 164 13.53 -23.60 -4.25
N PHE A 165 14.55 -22.78 -4.53
CA PHE A 165 14.44 -21.33 -4.40
C PHE A 165 14.07 -20.65 -5.72
N LEU A 166 13.20 -19.64 -5.66
CA LEU A 166 12.77 -18.84 -6.81
C LEU A 166 12.99 -17.35 -6.53
N SER A 167 13.98 -16.75 -7.20
CA SER A 167 14.23 -15.32 -7.15
C SER A 167 12.99 -14.53 -7.60
N ALA A 168 12.57 -13.59 -6.75
CA ALA A 168 11.38 -12.78 -6.94
C ALA A 168 11.66 -11.32 -6.56
N PRO A 169 12.73 -10.69 -7.09
CA PRO A 169 13.18 -9.38 -6.64
C PRO A 169 12.14 -8.30 -6.95
N ASN A 170 12.12 -7.30 -6.09
CA ASN A 170 11.21 -6.16 -6.12
C ASN A 170 9.74 -6.56 -5.86
N LEU A 171 9.49 -7.65 -5.11
CA LEU A 171 8.17 -8.10 -4.64
C LEU A 171 8.09 -8.12 -3.10
N HIS A 172 8.08 -6.98 -2.42
CA HIS A 172 8.21 -5.62 -2.96
C HIS A 172 9.64 -5.06 -2.86
N TRP A 173 10.52 -5.68 -2.06
CA TRP A 173 11.93 -5.29 -1.99
C TRP A 173 12.85 -6.15 -2.88
N PRO A 174 14.08 -5.67 -3.17
CA PRO A 174 15.02 -6.35 -4.06
C PRO A 174 15.52 -7.71 -3.54
N ASP A 175 15.44 -7.95 -2.23
CA ASP A 175 15.93 -9.15 -1.58
C ASP A 175 14.98 -10.35 -1.67
N THR A 176 13.72 -10.14 -2.06
CA THR A 176 12.69 -11.17 -2.03
C THR A 176 13.07 -12.43 -2.83
N ILE A 177 12.96 -13.58 -2.16
CA ILE A 177 13.12 -14.90 -2.74
C ILE A 177 12.07 -15.86 -2.18
N PHE A 178 11.39 -16.61 -3.05
CA PHE A 178 10.46 -17.64 -2.62
C PHE A 178 11.18 -18.96 -2.37
N SER A 179 10.61 -19.78 -1.51
CA SER A 179 11.10 -21.14 -1.27
C SER A 179 9.94 -22.14 -1.41
N PHE A 180 10.12 -23.14 -2.27
CA PHE A 180 9.12 -24.17 -2.54
C PHE A 180 9.57 -25.50 -1.92
N ASP A 181 8.78 -26.04 -0.99
CA ASP A 181 9.07 -27.36 -0.42
C ASP A 181 8.40 -28.47 -1.24
N HIS A 182 9.22 -29.30 -1.89
CA HIS A 182 8.78 -30.45 -2.68
C HIS A 182 8.05 -31.52 -1.84
N GLY A 183 8.31 -31.60 -0.53
CA GLY A 183 7.69 -32.59 0.34
C GLY A 183 6.23 -32.28 0.66
N SER A 184 5.94 -31.01 0.95
CA SER A 184 4.60 -30.55 1.31
C SER A 184 3.81 -29.90 0.17
N GLY A 185 4.47 -29.47 -0.92
CA GLY A 185 3.85 -28.70 -2.00
C GLY A 185 3.49 -27.25 -1.60
N ILE A 186 4.15 -26.72 -0.57
CA ILE A 186 3.96 -25.36 -0.06
C ILE A 186 4.99 -24.42 -0.70
N LEU A 187 4.53 -23.27 -1.19
CA LEU A 187 5.38 -22.15 -1.61
C LEU A 187 5.35 -21.05 -0.55
N TYR A 188 6.49 -20.76 0.06
CA TYR A 188 6.67 -19.66 1.01
C TYR A 188 7.07 -18.39 0.27
N THR A 189 6.28 -17.32 0.44
CA THR A 189 6.32 -16.12 -0.41
C THR A 189 6.47 -14.81 0.34
N CYS A 190 6.38 -14.85 1.68
CA CYS A 190 6.36 -13.66 2.52
C CYS A 190 5.30 -12.66 2.02
N ASP A 191 5.70 -11.48 1.55
CA ASP A 191 4.77 -10.43 1.13
C ASP A 191 4.00 -10.75 -0.14
N ALA A 192 4.60 -11.44 -1.11
CA ALA A 192 3.89 -11.73 -2.35
C ALA A 192 2.67 -12.61 -2.06
N PHE A 193 1.50 -12.25 -2.63
CA PHE A 193 0.21 -12.86 -2.32
C PHE A 193 -0.31 -12.62 -0.89
N GLY A 194 0.37 -11.81 -0.07
CA GLY A 194 -0.11 -11.42 1.25
C GLY A 194 -1.32 -10.50 1.23
N LEU A 195 -1.87 -10.28 2.42
CA LEU A 195 -2.89 -9.29 2.69
C LEU A 195 -2.86 -8.83 4.15
N HIS A 196 -3.24 -7.59 4.41
CA HIS A 196 -3.43 -7.10 5.77
C HIS A 196 -4.84 -7.39 6.27
N TYR A 197 -5.00 -8.60 6.80
CA TYR A 197 -6.26 -9.08 7.39
C TYR A 197 -5.95 -9.98 8.58
N CYS A 198 -6.24 -9.50 9.80
CA CYS A 198 -6.06 -10.27 11.02
C CYS A 198 -7.29 -11.16 11.27
N SER A 199 -7.07 -12.47 11.29
CA SER A 199 -8.11 -13.46 11.58
C SER A 199 -7.52 -14.67 12.28
N GLU A 200 -8.34 -15.31 13.12
CA GLU A 200 -8.03 -16.62 13.71
C GLU A 200 -8.12 -17.75 12.66
N GLU A 201 -8.81 -17.53 11.54
CA GLU A 201 -8.81 -18.45 10.40
C GLU A 201 -7.40 -18.52 9.80
N VAL A 202 -6.82 -19.72 9.76
CA VAL A 202 -5.47 -19.97 9.23
C VAL A 202 -5.44 -19.92 7.71
N PHE A 203 -6.52 -20.35 7.06
CA PHE A 203 -6.61 -20.46 5.61
C PHE A 203 -7.67 -19.51 5.04
N ASP A 204 -7.65 -19.33 3.72
CA ASP A 204 -8.59 -18.53 2.92
C ASP A 204 -10.00 -19.14 2.86
N SER A 205 -10.67 -19.32 4.00
CA SER A 205 -11.97 -19.99 4.08
C SER A 205 -13.14 -19.21 3.46
N ASP A 206 -13.12 -17.88 3.55
CA ASP A 206 -14.09 -16.98 2.89
C ASP A 206 -13.36 -16.01 1.94
N PRO A 207 -13.31 -16.32 0.63
CA PRO A 207 -12.65 -15.46 -0.34
C PRO A 207 -13.35 -14.11 -0.48
N GLY A 208 -14.67 -14.04 -0.25
CA GLY A 208 -15.43 -12.79 -0.35
C GLY A 208 -15.07 -11.80 0.74
N ALA A 209 -14.78 -12.29 1.95
CA ALA A 209 -14.36 -11.47 3.08
C ALA A 209 -12.96 -10.86 2.90
N ILE A 210 -12.03 -11.60 2.29
CA ILE A 210 -10.62 -11.20 2.20
C ILE A 210 -10.21 -10.58 0.85
N ALA A 211 -11.01 -10.75 -0.20
CA ALA A 211 -10.69 -10.24 -1.54
C ALA A 211 -10.42 -8.71 -1.58
N PRO A 212 -11.16 -7.84 -0.85
CA PRO A 212 -10.86 -6.41 -0.82
C PRO A 212 -9.46 -6.11 -0.29
N ASP A 213 -9.07 -6.73 0.83
CA ASP A 213 -7.75 -6.57 1.45
C ASP A 213 -6.63 -7.13 0.58
N PHE A 214 -6.86 -8.29 -0.05
CA PHE A 214 -5.92 -8.90 -0.99
C PHE A 214 -5.67 -8.01 -2.21
N ARG A 215 -6.72 -7.44 -2.81
CA ARG A 215 -6.58 -6.49 -3.92
C ARG A 215 -5.89 -5.20 -3.49
N PHE A 216 -6.27 -4.65 -2.33
CA PHE A 216 -5.68 -3.41 -1.83
C PHE A 216 -4.18 -3.58 -1.52
N TYR A 217 -3.80 -4.69 -0.89
CA TYR A 217 -2.41 -5.06 -0.65
C TYR A 217 -1.62 -5.15 -1.96
N TYR A 218 -2.18 -5.83 -2.97
CA TYR A 218 -1.59 -5.87 -4.30
C TYR A 218 -1.41 -4.47 -4.89
N ASP A 219 -2.45 -3.64 -4.91
CA ASP A 219 -2.40 -2.31 -5.53
C ASP A 219 -1.35 -1.39 -4.89
N CYS A 220 -1.05 -1.58 -3.60
CA CYS A 220 -0.07 -0.80 -2.86
C CYS A 220 1.36 -1.33 -3.04
N LEU A 221 1.58 -2.64 -2.85
CA LEU A 221 2.93 -3.20 -2.70
C LEU A 221 3.42 -3.93 -3.96
N MET A 222 2.54 -4.62 -4.68
CA MET A 222 2.92 -5.47 -5.82
C MET A 222 2.67 -4.80 -7.18
N GLY A 223 1.56 -4.06 -7.28
CA GLY A 223 1.12 -3.34 -8.46
C GLY A 223 2.16 -2.39 -9.05
N PRO A 224 2.95 -1.66 -8.23
CA PRO A 224 4.03 -0.84 -8.74
C PRO A 224 5.13 -1.61 -9.47
N ASN A 225 5.30 -2.90 -9.19
CA ASN A 225 6.30 -3.76 -9.81
C ASN A 225 5.63 -4.91 -10.58
N ALA A 226 4.49 -4.65 -11.23
CA ALA A 226 3.72 -5.64 -12.00
C ALA A 226 4.56 -6.45 -13.00
N ARG A 227 5.62 -5.85 -13.59
CA ARG A 227 6.57 -6.57 -14.45
C ARG A 227 7.32 -7.66 -13.68
N SER A 228 7.78 -7.38 -12.47
CA SER A 228 8.42 -8.38 -11.59
C SER A 228 7.43 -9.46 -11.18
N VAL A 229 6.17 -9.11 -10.91
CA VAL A 229 5.11 -10.08 -10.59
C VAL A 229 4.94 -11.09 -11.72
N LEU A 230 4.83 -10.63 -12.97
CA LEU A 230 4.70 -11.52 -14.13
C LEU A 230 5.93 -12.41 -14.33
N GLN A 231 7.13 -11.93 -14.00
CA GLN A 231 8.34 -12.75 -14.05
C GLN A 231 8.34 -13.84 -12.96
N ALA A 232 7.94 -13.49 -11.73
CA ALA A 232 7.82 -14.46 -10.64
C ALA A 232 6.75 -15.51 -10.95
N LEU A 233 5.57 -15.11 -11.44
CA LEU A 233 4.52 -16.02 -11.90
C LEU A 233 5.02 -16.99 -12.99
N LYS A 234 5.82 -16.51 -13.94
CA LYS A 234 6.42 -17.36 -14.97
C LYS A 234 7.41 -18.39 -14.39
N ARG A 235 8.14 -18.05 -13.32
CA ARG A 235 9.01 -19.00 -12.61
C ARG A 235 8.18 -20.02 -11.84
N MET A 236 7.09 -19.58 -11.19
CA MET A 236 6.12 -20.47 -10.52
C MET A 236 5.49 -21.47 -11.49
N ASP A 237 5.22 -21.07 -12.74
CA ASP A 237 4.71 -21.99 -13.78
C ASP A 237 5.65 -23.17 -14.07
N GLY A 238 6.92 -23.10 -13.66
CA GLY A 238 7.91 -24.17 -13.79
C GLY A 238 7.96 -25.16 -12.61
N LEU A 239 7.24 -24.89 -11.51
CA LEU A 239 7.21 -25.76 -10.33
C LEU A 239 6.25 -26.94 -10.51
N PRO A 240 6.41 -28.00 -9.69
CA PRO A 240 5.34 -28.96 -9.45
C PRO A 240 4.05 -28.30 -8.91
N GLU A 241 3.00 -29.10 -8.72
CA GLU A 241 1.73 -28.59 -8.18
C GLU A 241 1.93 -27.91 -6.81
N ILE A 242 1.63 -26.61 -6.77
CA ILE A 242 1.56 -25.84 -5.54
C ILE A 242 0.16 -26.06 -4.96
N ASN A 243 0.07 -26.56 -3.73
CA ASN A 243 -1.22 -26.77 -3.05
C ASN A 243 -1.53 -25.69 -2.01
N THR A 244 -0.51 -24.96 -1.54
CA THR A 244 -0.64 -23.87 -0.58
C THR A 244 0.41 -22.80 -0.89
N ILE A 245 0.01 -21.53 -0.86
CA ILE A 245 0.95 -20.41 -0.75
C ILE A 245 0.93 -19.93 0.70
N ALA A 246 2.09 -20.06 1.35
CA ALA A 246 2.34 -19.61 2.71
C ALA A 246 2.86 -18.16 2.68
N VAL A 247 1.96 -17.23 3.00
CA VAL A 247 2.18 -15.77 2.97
C VAL A 247 2.62 -15.27 4.34
N GLY A 248 3.37 -14.17 4.37
CA GLY A 248 3.82 -13.48 5.59
C GLY A 248 2.70 -12.71 6.30
N HIS A 249 1.68 -12.27 5.56
CA HIS A 249 0.54 -11.51 6.11
C HIS A 249 -0.81 -12.10 5.69
N GLY A 250 -1.71 -12.27 6.66
CA GLY A 250 -3.08 -12.75 6.45
C GLY A 250 -3.23 -14.26 6.59
N PRO A 251 -4.37 -14.82 6.18
CA PRO A 251 -4.56 -16.26 6.03
C PRO A 251 -3.70 -16.84 4.89
N LEU A 252 -3.29 -18.10 5.05
CA LEU A 252 -2.60 -18.87 4.01
C LEU A 252 -3.56 -19.21 2.86
N LEU A 253 -3.05 -19.24 1.62
CA LEU A 253 -3.87 -19.46 0.44
C LEU A 253 -3.84 -20.93 0.04
N ARG A 254 -4.98 -21.63 0.15
CA ARG A 254 -5.11 -23.07 -0.13
C ARG A 254 -6.41 -23.38 -0.85
N HIS A 255 -7.54 -22.92 -0.34
CA HIS A 255 -8.87 -23.33 -0.80
C HIS A 255 -9.22 -22.69 -2.15
N HIS A 256 -8.72 -21.48 -2.42
CA HIS A 256 -9.00 -20.72 -3.64
C HIS A 256 -7.73 -20.33 -4.40
N LEU A 257 -6.68 -21.14 -4.29
CA LEU A 257 -5.34 -20.81 -4.81
C LEU A 257 -5.33 -20.35 -6.28
N SER A 258 -6.04 -21.05 -7.15
CA SER A 258 -6.11 -20.69 -8.58
C SER A 258 -6.76 -19.33 -8.81
N HIS A 259 -7.73 -18.94 -7.99
CA HIS A 259 -8.37 -17.62 -8.07
C HIS A 259 -7.36 -16.52 -7.76
N TRP A 260 -6.64 -16.63 -6.64
CA TRP A 260 -5.65 -15.63 -6.21
C TRP A 260 -4.47 -15.47 -7.19
N ILE A 261 -3.97 -16.58 -7.73
CA ILE A 261 -2.90 -16.56 -8.74
C ILE A 261 -3.39 -15.91 -10.05
N ASN A 262 -4.62 -16.23 -10.48
CA ASN A 262 -5.19 -15.65 -11.70
C ASN A 262 -5.45 -14.15 -11.55
N ASP A 263 -5.91 -13.71 -10.38
CA ASP A 263 -6.10 -12.30 -10.05
C ASP A 263 -4.79 -11.52 -10.17
N TYR A 264 -3.71 -11.98 -9.54
CA TYR A 264 -2.37 -11.37 -9.68
C TYR A 264 -1.91 -11.33 -11.14
N ARG A 265 -2.15 -12.41 -11.91
CA ARG A 265 -1.78 -12.50 -13.33
C ARG A 265 -2.58 -11.50 -14.17
N GLU A 266 -3.87 -11.39 -13.94
CA GLU A 266 -4.75 -10.46 -14.64
C GLU A 266 -4.37 -9.01 -14.32
N TRP A 267 -4.31 -8.65 -13.03
CA TRP A 267 -4.01 -7.28 -12.61
C TRP A 267 -2.63 -6.84 -13.10
N SER A 268 -1.62 -7.70 -12.99
CA SER A 268 -0.27 -7.39 -13.48
C SER A 268 -0.23 -7.32 -15.00
N GLY A 269 -0.94 -8.22 -15.67
CA GLY A 269 -1.07 -8.24 -17.12
C GLY A 269 -1.77 -7.01 -17.67
N GLN A 270 -2.77 -6.46 -16.98
CA GLN A 270 -3.45 -5.20 -17.33
C GLN A 270 -2.54 -3.99 -17.11
N ARG A 271 -1.86 -3.93 -15.96
CA ARG A 271 -0.91 -2.85 -15.63
C ARG A 271 0.29 -2.85 -16.58
N ASN A 272 0.72 -3.99 -17.12
CA ASN A 272 1.88 -4.09 -18.01
C ASN A 272 1.57 -3.89 -19.53
N LYS A 273 0.42 -3.29 -19.91
CA LYS A 273 0.05 -3.07 -21.32
C LYS A 273 0.55 -1.75 -21.94
N GLY A 274 1.18 -0.87 -21.15
CA GLY A 274 1.69 0.43 -21.59
C GLY A 274 3.16 0.41 -22.00
N GLU A 275 3.54 1.33 -22.90
CA GLU A 275 4.94 1.60 -23.30
C GLU A 275 5.56 2.74 -22.48
N SER A 276 4.91 3.21 -21.40
CA SER A 276 5.30 4.45 -20.74
C SER A 276 5.00 4.42 -19.25
N TYR A 277 6.07 4.49 -18.47
CA TYR A 277 6.03 4.41 -17.02
C TYR A 277 6.83 5.53 -16.35
N ALA A 278 6.57 5.73 -15.06
CA ALA A 278 7.42 6.51 -14.17
C ALA A 278 8.39 5.58 -13.42
N ALA A 279 9.68 5.90 -13.44
CA ALA A 279 10.66 5.32 -12.52
C ALA A 279 10.60 6.10 -11.20
N VAL A 280 10.24 5.44 -10.10
CA VAL A 280 10.30 6.02 -8.76
C VAL A 280 11.43 5.34 -8.02
N CYS A 281 12.55 6.03 -7.92
CA CYS A 281 13.72 5.54 -7.23
C CYS A 281 13.56 5.71 -5.71
N TYR A 282 14.25 4.86 -4.95
CA TYR A 282 14.39 4.97 -3.51
C TYR A 282 15.75 4.41 -3.06
N LEU A 283 16.06 4.55 -1.77
CA LEU A 283 17.23 3.98 -1.11
C LEU A 283 16.77 3.03 -0.02
N SER A 284 17.05 1.74 -0.15
CA SER A 284 16.84 0.81 0.96
C SER A 284 17.69 1.20 2.18
N GLN A 285 17.14 0.94 3.37
CA GLN A 285 17.80 1.19 4.65
C GLN A 285 18.26 2.64 4.88
N TYR A 286 17.62 3.62 4.22
CA TYR A 286 18.00 5.02 4.34
C TYR A 286 16.78 5.92 4.54
N GLY A 287 16.69 6.48 5.76
CA GLY A 287 15.57 7.33 6.17
C GLY A 287 14.23 6.61 6.03
N PHE A 288 13.27 7.29 5.39
CA PHE A 288 11.93 6.83 5.07
C PHE A 288 11.73 6.73 3.55
N SER A 289 12.84 6.57 2.82
CA SER A 289 12.84 6.65 1.36
C SER A 289 11.93 5.62 0.70
N ASP A 290 11.86 4.42 1.27
CA ASP A 290 11.02 3.30 0.87
C ASP A 290 9.52 3.65 0.94
N ARG A 291 9.03 4.02 2.13
CA ARG A 291 7.63 4.32 2.40
C ARG A 291 7.13 5.55 1.63
N LEU A 292 7.97 6.59 1.55
CA LEU A 292 7.65 7.79 0.78
C LEU A 292 7.59 7.50 -0.72
N SER A 293 8.46 6.63 -1.23
CA SER A 293 8.43 6.20 -2.65
C SER A 293 7.18 5.41 -2.98
N GLN A 294 6.75 4.51 -2.08
CA GLN A 294 5.52 3.74 -2.21
C GLN A 294 4.29 4.66 -2.24
N ALA A 295 4.26 5.72 -1.42
CA ALA A 295 3.21 6.75 -1.47
C ALA A 295 3.07 7.39 -2.85
N ILE A 296 4.20 7.82 -3.42
CA ILE A 296 4.24 8.42 -4.74
C ILE A 296 3.80 7.39 -5.80
N ALA A 297 4.32 6.17 -5.74
CA ALA A 297 4.01 5.12 -6.69
C ALA A 297 2.53 4.70 -6.65
N HIS A 298 1.95 4.61 -5.45
CA HIS A 298 0.53 4.35 -5.25
C HIS A 298 -0.32 5.44 -5.91
N GLY A 299 0.00 6.72 -5.68
CA GLY A 299 -0.66 7.85 -6.33
C GLY A 299 -0.59 7.79 -7.85
N ILE A 300 0.57 7.49 -8.43
CA ILE A 300 0.72 7.30 -9.89
C ILE A 300 -0.20 6.18 -10.37
N GLY A 301 -0.20 5.04 -9.67
CA GLY A 301 -0.99 3.86 -10.00
C GLY A 301 -2.50 4.08 -9.99
N LYS A 302 -3.03 5.04 -9.21
CA LYS A 302 -4.46 5.41 -9.19
C LYS A 302 -4.98 5.98 -10.51
N THR A 303 -4.08 6.41 -11.39
CA THR A 303 -4.40 7.06 -12.66
C THR A 303 -4.31 6.12 -13.87
N ASP A 304 -4.12 4.82 -13.63
CA ASP A 304 -3.76 3.80 -14.62
C ASP A 304 -2.41 4.06 -15.34
N ALA A 305 -1.60 4.97 -14.81
CA ALA A 305 -0.22 5.14 -15.25
C ALA A 305 0.64 3.98 -14.71
N GLN A 306 1.58 3.53 -15.53
CA GLN A 306 2.58 2.57 -15.10
C GLN A 306 3.62 3.25 -14.21
N VAL A 307 4.07 2.54 -13.20
CA VAL A 307 5.18 2.92 -12.33
C VAL A 307 6.12 1.73 -12.20
N GLN A 308 7.38 1.99 -11.84
CA GLN A 308 8.38 1.00 -11.46
C GLN A 308 9.14 1.56 -10.26
N LEU A 309 9.14 0.84 -9.14
CA LEU A 309 10.01 1.17 -8.01
C LEU A 309 11.43 0.64 -8.28
N ILE A 310 12.44 1.45 -7.94
CA ILE A 310 13.85 1.14 -8.22
C ILE A 310 14.70 1.47 -6.99
N ASP A 311 15.32 0.46 -6.39
CA ASP A 311 16.30 0.69 -5.32
C ASP A 311 17.68 1.01 -5.91
N LEU A 312 18.20 2.21 -5.65
CA LEU A 312 19.53 2.60 -6.16
C LEU A 312 20.69 1.87 -5.48
N ARG A 313 20.46 1.21 -4.34
CA ARG A 313 21.48 0.40 -3.65
C ARG A 313 21.54 -1.04 -4.16
N ALA A 314 20.44 -1.57 -4.66
CA ALA A 314 20.35 -2.98 -5.05
C ALA A 314 20.34 -3.21 -6.57
N THR A 315 19.96 -2.21 -7.36
CA THR A 315 19.86 -2.33 -8.82
C THR A 315 21.24 -2.23 -9.48
N ASP A 316 21.58 -3.17 -10.36
CA ASP A 316 22.84 -3.10 -11.10
C ASP A 316 22.87 -1.97 -12.14
N ALA A 317 24.06 -1.53 -12.52
CA ALA A 317 24.23 -0.36 -13.38
C ALA A 317 23.61 -0.52 -14.80
N GLN A 318 23.60 -1.73 -15.36
CA GLN A 318 23.03 -1.97 -16.68
C GLN A 318 21.51 -1.93 -16.63
N GLU A 319 20.91 -2.59 -15.64
CA GLU A 319 19.47 -2.53 -15.40
C GLU A 319 19.02 -1.10 -15.07
N LEU A 320 19.74 -0.42 -14.18
CA LEU A 320 19.45 0.98 -13.81
C LEU A 320 19.48 1.89 -15.04
N THR A 321 20.49 1.75 -15.91
CA THR A 321 20.57 2.53 -17.15
C THR A 321 19.36 2.31 -18.04
N ALA A 322 18.95 1.05 -18.24
CA ALA A 322 17.80 0.70 -19.07
C ALA A 322 16.49 1.26 -18.49
N LEU A 323 16.27 1.07 -17.20
CA LEU A 323 15.05 1.54 -16.52
C LEU A 323 14.95 3.07 -16.53
N ILE A 324 16.06 3.77 -16.26
CA ILE A 324 16.05 5.25 -16.27
C ILE A 324 15.90 5.80 -17.68
N SER A 325 16.53 5.19 -18.70
CA SER A 325 16.48 5.69 -20.08
C SER A 325 15.08 5.55 -20.71
N ASP A 326 14.38 4.47 -20.40
CA ASP A 326 13.07 4.16 -21.00
C ASP A 326 11.89 4.86 -20.28
N ALA A 327 12.10 5.36 -19.06
CA ALA A 327 11.06 6.00 -18.27
C ALA A 327 10.64 7.36 -18.86
N LYS A 328 9.34 7.70 -18.76
CA LYS A 328 8.85 9.06 -19.12
C LYS A 328 9.02 10.07 -17.99
N ALA A 329 9.10 9.58 -16.77
CA ALA A 329 9.34 10.39 -15.59
C ALA A 329 10.28 9.67 -14.65
N VAL A 330 11.16 10.41 -13.97
CA VAL A 330 12.10 9.89 -12.98
C VAL A 330 11.94 10.68 -11.69
N VAL A 331 11.54 10.00 -10.62
CA VAL A 331 11.42 10.57 -9.28
C VAL A 331 12.52 9.97 -8.42
N VAL A 332 13.27 10.78 -7.67
CA VAL A 332 14.36 10.30 -6.81
C VAL A 332 14.25 10.87 -5.39
N PRO A 333 14.75 10.15 -4.38
CA PRO A 333 14.93 10.72 -3.05
C PRO A 333 16.15 11.65 -3.02
N THR A 334 16.27 12.45 -1.97
CA THR A 334 17.59 12.91 -1.53
C THR A 334 18.45 11.72 -1.12
N TRP A 335 19.74 11.80 -1.40
CA TRP A 335 20.73 10.80 -1.01
C TRP A 335 21.67 11.37 0.06
N PRO A 336 22.45 10.54 0.78
CA PRO A 336 23.42 11.03 1.75
C PRO A 336 24.36 12.08 1.15
N ALA A 337 24.72 13.10 1.92
CA ALA A 337 25.70 14.12 1.52
C ALA A 337 27.10 13.53 1.28
N SER A 338 27.40 12.41 1.95
CA SER A 338 28.62 11.61 1.75
C SER A 338 28.25 10.16 1.43
N PRO A 339 27.83 9.86 0.18
CA PRO A 339 27.46 8.51 -0.21
C PRO A 339 28.70 7.61 -0.27
N ASP A 340 28.51 6.32 0.01
CA ASP A 340 29.53 5.30 -0.23
C ASP A 340 29.84 5.15 -1.74
N ALA A 341 30.91 4.43 -2.07
CA ALA A 341 31.37 4.32 -3.46
C ALA A 341 30.36 3.62 -4.39
N GLU A 342 29.57 2.69 -3.85
CA GLU A 342 28.57 1.95 -4.60
C GLU A 342 27.39 2.86 -4.93
N LEU A 343 26.83 3.53 -3.93
CA LEU A 343 25.75 4.50 -4.13
C LEU A 343 26.19 5.67 -5.01
N GLN A 344 27.41 6.19 -4.84
CA GLN A 344 27.95 7.24 -5.70
C GLN A 344 28.01 6.81 -7.17
N SER A 345 28.33 5.54 -7.44
CA SER A 345 28.31 4.95 -8.79
C SER A 345 26.88 4.83 -9.33
N SER A 346 25.92 4.40 -8.50
CA SER A 346 24.50 4.33 -8.89
C SER A 346 23.91 5.70 -9.21
N ILE A 347 24.20 6.72 -8.39
CA ILE A 347 23.80 8.11 -8.65
C ILE A 347 24.38 8.59 -9.98
N GLY A 348 25.68 8.35 -10.23
CA GLY A 348 26.31 8.72 -11.49
C GLY A 348 25.69 8.03 -12.70
N THR A 349 25.36 6.74 -12.57
CA THR A 349 24.68 5.95 -13.62
C THR A 349 23.28 6.48 -13.90
N LEU A 350 22.49 6.77 -12.86
CA LEU A 350 21.17 7.39 -12.99
C LEU A 350 21.25 8.72 -13.71
N LEU A 351 22.15 9.61 -13.29
CA LEU A 351 22.28 10.95 -13.88
C LEU A 351 22.73 10.89 -15.34
N ALA A 352 23.58 9.93 -15.70
CA ALA A 352 24.03 9.71 -17.06
C ALA A 352 22.94 9.15 -17.99
N ALA A 353 22.01 8.36 -17.45
CA ALA A 353 20.90 7.76 -18.20
C ALA A 353 19.73 8.75 -18.46
N LEU A 354 19.66 9.85 -17.71
CA LEU A 354 18.62 10.88 -17.90
C LEU A 354 18.71 11.56 -19.28
N HIS A 355 17.55 11.99 -19.80
CA HIS A 355 17.47 12.80 -21.02
C HIS A 355 16.39 13.90 -20.94
N GLY A 356 16.58 14.99 -21.69
CA GLY A 356 15.77 16.22 -21.59
C GLY A 356 14.28 16.13 -21.95
N LYS A 357 13.75 14.96 -22.35
CA LYS A 357 12.31 14.77 -22.62
C LYS A 357 11.54 14.25 -21.40
N GLN A 358 12.23 13.85 -20.35
CA GLN A 358 11.64 13.28 -19.15
C GLN A 358 11.11 14.37 -18.21
N LEU A 359 10.08 14.02 -17.45
CA LEU A 359 9.71 14.73 -16.25
C LEU A 359 10.61 14.27 -15.09
N VAL A 360 10.97 15.17 -14.17
CA VAL A 360 11.77 14.83 -12.98
C VAL A 360 11.11 15.33 -11.71
N GLY A 361 11.14 14.52 -10.66
CA GLY A 361 10.63 14.87 -9.32
C GLY A 361 11.64 14.52 -8.23
N VAL A 362 11.59 15.22 -7.11
CA VAL A 362 12.47 14.98 -5.96
C VAL A 362 11.65 15.00 -4.67
N TYR A 363 12.00 14.11 -3.74
CA TYR A 363 11.47 14.10 -2.38
C TYR A 363 12.59 13.91 -1.36
N ASP A 364 12.44 14.42 -0.14
CA ASP A 364 13.40 14.17 0.94
C ASP A 364 13.27 12.72 1.43
N ALA A 365 14.39 12.00 1.54
CA ALA A 365 14.44 10.69 2.18
C ALA A 365 14.28 10.78 3.71
N PHE A 366 14.62 11.93 4.31
CA PHE A 366 14.72 12.12 5.76
C PHE A 366 15.74 11.14 6.40
N GLY A 367 16.93 11.05 5.80
CA GLY A 367 18.03 10.19 6.27
C GLY A 367 18.93 10.86 7.31
N GLY A 368 18.78 12.18 7.51
CA GLY A 368 19.44 12.95 8.58
C GLY A 368 20.66 13.75 8.11
N ASP A 369 21.50 13.17 7.24
CA ASP A 369 22.64 13.85 6.58
C ASP A 369 22.45 13.83 5.05
N ASP A 370 21.33 14.39 4.61
CA ASP A 370 20.91 14.39 3.21
C ASP A 370 21.59 15.51 2.41
N GLU A 371 21.95 15.22 1.15
CA GLU A 371 22.23 16.23 0.15
C GLU A 371 21.02 17.18 0.03
N PRO A 372 21.23 18.52 0.01
CA PRO A 372 20.10 19.46 -0.05
C PRO A 372 19.18 19.19 -1.25
N ILE A 373 17.88 19.12 -1.01
CA ILE A 373 16.88 18.77 -2.05
C ILE A 373 16.98 19.64 -3.31
N ASP A 374 17.32 20.92 -3.16
CA ASP A 374 17.46 21.85 -4.28
C ASP A 374 18.73 21.58 -5.11
N SER A 375 19.78 21.01 -4.48
CA SER A 375 20.98 20.51 -5.18
C SER A 375 20.61 19.30 -6.04
N VAL A 376 19.94 18.30 -5.46
CA VAL A 376 19.47 17.11 -6.17
C VAL A 376 18.53 17.49 -7.33
N ALA A 377 17.55 18.37 -7.08
CA ALA A 377 16.65 18.88 -8.11
C ALA A 377 17.37 19.69 -9.20
N GLY A 378 18.48 20.35 -8.86
CA GLY A 378 19.37 21.00 -9.82
C GLY A 378 20.08 19.98 -10.72
N GLN A 379 20.62 18.91 -10.13
CA GLN A 379 21.32 17.85 -10.86
C GLN A 379 20.41 17.13 -11.87
N LEU A 380 19.18 16.79 -11.47
CA LEU A 380 18.21 16.14 -12.35
C LEU A 380 17.75 17.00 -13.52
N ARG A 381 17.79 18.33 -13.38
CA ARG A 381 17.38 19.30 -14.42
C ARG A 381 18.54 19.77 -15.29
N SER A 382 19.74 19.20 -15.12
CA SER A 382 20.96 19.61 -15.82
C SER A 382 20.85 19.58 -17.35
N GLN A 383 19.95 18.79 -17.92
CA GLN A 383 19.70 18.70 -19.37
C GLN A 383 18.39 19.37 -19.81
N GLY A 384 17.78 20.20 -18.96
CA GLY A 384 16.55 20.94 -19.28
C GLY A 384 15.25 20.14 -19.07
N GLN A 385 15.30 19.05 -18.30
CA GLN A 385 14.13 18.28 -17.88
C GLN A 385 13.10 19.19 -17.20
N LYS A 386 11.82 18.90 -17.41
CA LYS A 386 10.73 19.61 -16.76
C LYS A 386 10.42 18.98 -15.41
N GLU A 387 10.04 19.82 -14.47
CA GLU A 387 9.65 19.37 -13.14
C GLU A 387 8.26 18.71 -13.17
N ALA A 388 8.15 17.52 -12.58
CA ALA A 388 6.91 16.78 -12.43
C ALA A 388 5.98 17.44 -11.40
N PHE A 389 6.55 17.80 -10.26
CA PHE A 389 5.91 18.45 -9.12
C PHE A 389 6.99 19.16 -8.28
N SER A 390 6.57 20.13 -7.46
CA SER A 390 7.49 20.85 -6.57
C SER A 390 8.21 19.91 -5.60
N PRO A 391 9.47 20.18 -5.19
CA PRO A 391 10.23 19.22 -4.40
C PRO A 391 9.57 18.96 -3.05
N LEU A 392 9.35 17.69 -2.74
CA LEU A 392 8.57 17.24 -1.59
C LEU A 392 9.44 17.26 -0.34
N ARG A 393 9.34 18.35 0.41
CA ARG A 393 10.19 18.61 1.57
C ARG A 393 9.63 18.02 2.85
N ILE A 394 10.37 17.09 3.46
CA ILE A 394 10.03 16.41 4.71
C ILE A 394 10.90 16.99 5.82
N ARG A 395 10.30 17.81 6.70
CA ARG A 395 11.05 18.60 7.69
C ARG A 395 11.11 17.96 9.08
N GLN A 396 10.29 16.95 9.30
CA GLN A 396 10.13 16.23 10.55
C GLN A 396 9.91 14.76 10.23
N LEU A 397 9.86 13.92 11.27
CA LEU A 397 9.51 12.52 11.10
C LEU A 397 8.22 12.41 10.25
N PRO A 398 8.21 11.65 9.14
CA PRO A 398 7.06 11.59 8.26
C PRO A 398 5.77 11.22 8.99
N GLN A 399 4.72 12.00 8.77
CA GLN A 399 3.39 11.79 9.34
C GLN A 399 2.34 11.60 8.23
N GLY A 400 1.09 11.31 8.61
CA GLY A 400 -0.01 11.06 7.66
C GLY A 400 -0.16 12.14 6.57
N GLY A 401 0.02 13.41 6.91
CA GLY A 401 -0.02 14.52 5.95
C GLY A 401 1.11 14.49 4.91
N ASP A 402 2.30 13.99 5.27
CA ASP A 402 3.42 13.85 4.35
C ASP A 402 3.15 12.75 3.32
N TYR A 403 2.68 11.58 3.77
CA TYR A 403 2.31 10.48 2.88
C TYR A 403 1.16 10.88 1.95
N GLN A 404 0.14 11.59 2.47
CA GLN A 404 -0.94 12.14 1.64
C GLN A 404 -0.40 13.07 0.55
N ARG A 405 0.53 13.97 0.90
CA ARG A 405 1.15 14.88 -0.07
C ARG A 405 1.97 14.14 -1.12
N CYS A 406 2.70 13.09 -0.74
CA CYS A 406 3.43 12.24 -1.67
C CYS A 406 2.49 11.51 -2.64
N GLU A 407 1.39 10.94 -2.13
CA GLU A 407 0.37 10.28 -2.93
C GLU A 407 -0.33 11.25 -3.89
N GLU A 408 -0.72 12.44 -3.42
CA GLU A 408 -1.32 13.49 -4.26
C GLU A 408 -0.35 13.95 -5.38
N SER A 409 0.95 14.05 -5.07
CA SER A 409 1.98 14.41 -6.05
C SER A 409 2.19 13.31 -7.09
N GLY A 410 2.16 12.05 -6.66
CA GLY A 410 2.17 10.89 -7.54
C GLY A 410 0.94 10.87 -8.46
N THR A 411 -0.24 11.16 -7.92
CA THR A 411 -1.50 11.27 -8.69
C THR A 411 -1.40 12.36 -9.75
N ASP A 412 -0.89 13.55 -9.39
CA ASP A 412 -0.66 14.65 -10.33
C ASP A 412 0.29 14.23 -11.47
N LEU A 413 1.38 13.52 -11.16
CA LEU A 413 2.31 12.98 -12.16
C LEU A 413 1.64 11.93 -13.05
N GLY A 414 0.89 11.00 -12.45
CA GLY A 414 0.14 9.97 -13.18
C GLY A 414 -0.82 10.58 -14.20
N GLN A 415 -1.59 11.61 -13.80
CA GLN A 415 -2.47 12.36 -14.69
C GLN A 415 -1.72 13.05 -15.83
N LEU A 416 -0.49 13.54 -15.60
CA LEU A 416 0.35 14.11 -16.67
C LEU A 416 0.76 13.03 -17.68
N LEU A 417 1.10 11.83 -17.20
CA LEU A 417 1.53 10.71 -18.05
C LEU A 417 0.39 10.12 -18.87
N THR A 418 -0.83 10.10 -18.33
CA THR A 418 -2.00 9.51 -18.99
C THR A 418 -2.82 10.53 -19.79
N ARG A 419 -2.53 11.84 -19.65
CA ARG A 419 -3.30 12.96 -20.24
C ARG A 419 -3.69 12.75 -21.70
N ASP A 420 -2.73 12.40 -22.56
CA ASP A 420 -2.99 12.28 -23.99
C ASP A 420 -3.91 11.09 -24.31
N LYS A 421 -3.77 9.98 -23.56
CA LYS A 421 -4.66 8.81 -23.63
C LYS A 421 -6.08 9.17 -23.16
N THR A 422 -6.20 9.91 -22.06
CA THR A 422 -7.49 10.37 -21.53
C THR A 422 -8.19 11.31 -22.51
N ILE A 423 -7.47 12.28 -23.10
CA ILE A 423 -8.03 13.17 -24.13
C ILE A 423 -8.48 12.40 -25.38
N ALA A 424 -7.71 11.40 -25.81
CA ALA A 424 -8.07 10.55 -26.95
C ALA A 424 -9.35 9.74 -26.67
N ALA A 425 -9.46 9.15 -25.47
CA ALA A 425 -10.65 8.42 -25.05
C ALA A 425 -11.89 9.33 -25.03
N MET A 426 -11.79 10.52 -24.43
CA MET A 426 -12.90 11.50 -24.39
C MET A 426 -13.38 11.90 -25.79
N LYS A 427 -12.47 12.06 -26.77
CA LYS A 427 -12.80 12.43 -28.15
C LYS A 427 -13.43 11.30 -28.96
N SER A 428 -13.28 10.05 -28.52
CA SER A 428 -13.82 8.88 -29.22
C SER A 428 -15.31 8.63 -28.92
N LEU A 429 -15.88 9.33 -27.94
CA LEU A 429 -17.29 9.20 -27.58
C LEU A 429 -18.19 9.75 -28.70
N ASP A 430 -19.25 9.02 -29.06
CA ASP A 430 -20.25 9.51 -30.00
C ASP A 430 -20.91 10.79 -29.47
N GLY A 431 -21.05 11.79 -30.33
CA GLY A 431 -21.48 13.13 -29.92
C GLY A 431 -22.94 13.21 -29.48
N ASP A 432 -23.81 12.32 -29.95
CA ASP A 432 -25.21 12.28 -29.50
C ASP A 432 -25.35 11.47 -28.21
N LEU A 433 -24.57 10.40 -28.06
CA LEU A 433 -24.43 9.70 -26.78
C LEU A 433 -23.94 10.64 -25.67
N ASP A 434 -22.92 11.45 -25.93
CA ASP A 434 -22.37 12.41 -24.95
C ASP A 434 -23.42 13.42 -24.48
N LYS A 435 -24.19 13.98 -25.42
CA LYS A 435 -25.29 14.91 -25.11
C LYS A 435 -26.40 14.23 -24.33
N ALA A 436 -26.73 12.98 -24.65
CA ALA A 436 -27.75 12.22 -23.93
C ALA A 436 -27.32 11.96 -22.48
N LEU A 437 -26.06 11.56 -22.26
CA LEU A 437 -25.48 11.40 -20.92
C LEU A 437 -25.49 12.73 -20.14
N GLY A 438 -25.24 13.85 -20.81
CA GLY A 438 -25.33 15.19 -20.23
C GLY A 438 -26.72 15.56 -19.69
N ARG A 439 -27.78 14.83 -20.06
CA ARG A 439 -29.15 15.07 -19.56
C ARG A 439 -29.41 14.47 -18.18
N LEU A 440 -28.50 13.67 -17.65
CA LEU A 440 -28.57 13.21 -16.26
C LEU A 440 -28.34 14.40 -15.32
N SER A 441 -29.38 14.78 -14.58
CA SER A 441 -29.34 15.81 -13.54
C SER A 441 -29.20 15.18 -12.16
N GLY A 442 -28.40 15.80 -11.30
CA GLY A 442 -28.28 15.43 -9.89
C GLY A 442 -28.17 16.69 -9.05
N GLY A 443 -28.35 16.56 -7.73
CA GLY A 443 -28.04 17.64 -6.81
C GLY A 443 -26.54 17.98 -6.84
N LEU A 444 -26.20 19.16 -6.35
CA LEU A 444 -24.83 19.58 -6.10
C LEU A 444 -24.50 19.34 -4.63
N TYR A 445 -23.41 18.61 -4.42
CA TYR A 445 -22.96 18.22 -3.10
C TYR A 445 -21.47 18.49 -2.95
N VAL A 446 -21.00 18.58 -1.70
CA VAL A 446 -19.58 18.47 -1.36
C VAL A 446 -19.41 17.33 -0.38
N VAL A 447 -18.62 16.33 -0.78
CA VAL A 447 -18.19 15.26 0.12
C VAL A 447 -16.97 15.78 0.88
N THR A 448 -16.99 15.66 2.20
CA THR A 448 -15.85 15.97 3.07
C THR A 448 -15.50 14.73 3.88
N ALA A 449 -14.20 14.50 4.06
CA ALA A 449 -13.71 13.36 4.83
C ALA A 449 -12.50 13.77 5.68
N SER A 450 -12.40 13.20 6.87
CA SER A 450 -11.33 13.38 7.85
C SER A 450 -10.92 12.03 8.42
N GLN A 451 -9.62 11.85 8.63
CA GLN A 451 -9.09 10.65 9.27
C GLN A 451 -7.85 10.96 10.10
N GLY A 452 -7.75 10.31 11.26
CA GLY A 452 -6.63 10.49 12.18
C GLY A 452 -6.78 11.76 13.01
N ASP A 453 -5.87 11.92 13.98
CA ASP A 453 -5.98 12.93 15.03
C ASP A 453 -4.67 13.73 15.12
N GLY A 454 -4.75 14.99 15.57
CA GLY A 454 -3.58 15.85 15.78
C GLY A 454 -2.67 15.93 14.55
N ASP A 455 -1.40 15.61 14.74
CA ASP A 455 -0.33 15.60 13.73
C ASP A 455 -0.57 14.60 12.58
N SER A 456 -1.41 13.60 12.81
CA SER A 456 -1.75 12.56 11.85
C SER A 456 -3.02 12.84 11.04
N LEU A 457 -3.69 13.96 11.34
CA LEU A 457 -4.97 14.33 10.74
C LEU A 457 -4.82 14.58 9.23
N ARG A 458 -5.53 13.77 8.44
CA ARG A 458 -5.72 13.93 7.01
C ARG A 458 -7.15 14.38 6.74
N ARG A 459 -7.32 15.37 5.86
CA ARG A 459 -8.65 15.83 5.45
C ARG A 459 -8.70 16.11 3.97
N SER A 460 -9.85 15.87 3.35
CA SER A 460 -10.07 16.17 1.95
C SER A 460 -11.53 16.49 1.65
N ALA A 461 -11.76 17.08 0.48
CA ALA A 461 -13.08 17.44 -0.01
C ALA A 461 -13.16 17.28 -1.53
N MET A 462 -14.34 16.92 -2.02
CA MET A 462 -14.65 16.92 -3.45
C MET A 462 -16.07 17.40 -3.72
N VAL A 463 -16.26 18.09 -4.85
CA VAL A 463 -17.60 18.30 -5.41
C VAL A 463 -18.11 16.98 -5.95
N ALA A 464 -19.36 16.64 -5.63
CA ALA A 464 -20.04 15.46 -6.12
C ALA A 464 -21.39 15.84 -6.75
N SER A 465 -21.76 15.14 -7.82
CA SER A 465 -23.11 15.19 -8.38
C SER A 465 -23.71 13.81 -8.67
N TRP A 466 -22.92 12.74 -8.53
CA TRP A 466 -23.35 11.36 -8.74
C TRP A 466 -23.68 10.75 -7.39
N VAL A 467 -24.81 11.19 -6.85
CA VAL A 467 -25.33 10.77 -5.54
C VAL A 467 -26.78 10.35 -5.70
N SER A 468 -27.15 9.22 -5.11
CA SER A 468 -28.54 8.74 -5.08
C SER A 468 -28.86 8.11 -3.73
N GLN A 469 -30.11 8.21 -3.28
CA GLN A 469 -30.59 7.32 -2.23
C GLN A 469 -30.66 5.89 -2.78
N ALA A 470 -30.20 4.92 -1.99
CA ALA A 470 -30.08 3.53 -2.38
C ALA A 470 -30.82 2.56 -1.46
N SER A 471 -31.09 2.97 -0.20
CA SER A 471 -31.83 2.14 0.76
C SER A 471 -32.66 2.97 1.75
N PHE A 472 -33.69 2.34 2.29
CA PHE A 472 -34.48 2.84 3.43
C PHE A 472 -34.12 2.16 4.76
N THR A 473 -33.66 0.90 4.75
CA THR A 473 -33.41 0.12 5.96
C THR A 473 -32.10 -0.69 5.83
N PRO A 474 -31.00 -0.25 6.46
CA PRO A 474 -30.83 1.09 7.02
C PRO A 474 -30.86 2.17 5.91
N PRO A 475 -31.10 3.45 6.24
CA PRO A 475 -31.02 4.53 5.26
C PRO A 475 -29.65 4.54 4.61
N GLY A 476 -29.60 4.52 3.27
CA GLY A 476 -28.34 4.39 2.55
C GLY A 476 -28.30 5.22 1.28
N ILE A 477 -27.11 5.68 0.93
CA ILE A 477 -26.83 6.44 -0.30
C ILE A 477 -25.73 5.76 -1.11
N THR A 478 -25.71 6.03 -2.41
CA THR A 478 -24.52 5.84 -3.24
C THR A 478 -23.85 7.16 -3.55
N VAL A 479 -22.51 7.15 -3.61
CA VAL A 479 -21.70 8.25 -4.14
C VAL A 479 -20.61 7.68 -5.06
N ALA A 480 -20.43 8.29 -6.23
CA ALA A 480 -19.33 7.93 -7.11
C ALA A 480 -18.12 8.85 -6.89
N VAL A 481 -16.94 8.23 -6.72
CA VAL A 481 -15.67 8.92 -6.45
C VAL A 481 -14.65 8.45 -7.48
N ALA A 482 -14.07 9.38 -8.25
CA ALA A 482 -13.03 9.02 -9.23
C ALA A 482 -11.78 8.48 -8.50
N LYS A 483 -11.13 7.46 -9.09
CA LYS A 483 -9.99 6.75 -8.47
C LYS A 483 -8.79 7.67 -8.19
N ASP A 484 -8.64 8.73 -8.97
CA ASP A 484 -7.55 9.71 -8.87
C ASP A 484 -7.88 10.91 -7.98
N ARG A 485 -8.95 10.87 -7.18
CA ARG A 485 -9.28 11.93 -6.22
C ARG A 485 -8.61 11.66 -4.88
N ALA A 486 -7.93 12.66 -4.33
CA ALA A 486 -7.29 12.57 -3.02
C ALA A 486 -8.21 12.11 -1.87
N ILE A 487 -9.52 12.40 -1.95
CA ILE A 487 -10.48 11.96 -0.93
C ILE A 487 -10.75 10.45 -0.97
N GLU A 488 -10.43 9.77 -2.08
CA GLU A 488 -10.65 8.32 -2.24
C GLU A 488 -9.92 7.53 -1.14
N ALA A 489 -8.71 7.93 -0.76
CA ALA A 489 -7.94 7.30 0.31
C ALA A 489 -8.62 7.39 1.70
N LEU A 490 -9.57 8.33 1.86
CA LEU A 490 -10.31 8.58 3.11
C LEU A 490 -11.71 7.94 3.10
N MET A 491 -12.08 7.21 2.04
CA MET A 491 -13.41 6.63 1.85
C MET A 491 -13.34 5.12 1.57
N GLN A 492 -12.48 4.42 2.32
CA GLN A 492 -12.37 2.97 2.32
C GLN A 492 -13.51 2.33 3.13
N VAL A 493 -13.69 1.01 3.04
CA VAL A 493 -14.73 0.31 3.84
C VAL A 493 -14.50 0.58 5.33
N GLY A 494 -15.59 0.91 6.05
CA GLY A 494 -15.55 1.29 7.46
C GLY A 494 -15.19 2.75 7.74
N ASP A 495 -14.72 3.52 6.75
CA ASP A 495 -14.52 4.96 6.93
C ASP A 495 -15.83 5.72 7.04
N GLN A 496 -15.75 6.92 7.59
CA GLN A 496 -16.86 7.85 7.67
C GLN A 496 -16.56 9.10 6.84
N PHE A 497 -17.61 9.71 6.32
CA PHE A 497 -17.55 10.96 5.56
C PHE A 497 -18.85 11.75 5.74
N VAL A 498 -18.83 13.01 5.35
CA VAL A 498 -20.00 13.88 5.37
C VAL A 498 -20.38 14.30 3.95
N LEU A 499 -21.65 14.10 3.60
CA LEU A 499 -22.23 14.64 2.38
C LEU A 499 -22.92 15.98 2.69
N ASN A 500 -22.35 17.07 2.20
CA ASN A 500 -22.91 18.41 2.33
C ASN A 500 -23.78 18.75 1.12
N ILE A 501 -25.06 18.99 1.34
CA ILE A 501 -26.06 19.29 0.31
C ILE A 501 -26.07 20.80 0.07
N LEU A 502 -25.75 21.25 -1.13
CA LEU A 502 -25.62 22.68 -1.42
C LEU A 502 -26.98 23.35 -1.68
N ARG A 503 -27.11 24.63 -1.31
CA ARG A 503 -28.33 25.42 -1.49
C ARG A 503 -28.30 26.20 -2.81
N GLU A 504 -29.42 26.22 -3.54
CA GLU A 504 -29.51 26.82 -4.89
C GLU A 504 -29.09 28.30 -4.94
N ASP A 505 -29.41 29.09 -3.93
CA ASP A 505 -29.17 30.54 -3.95
C ASP A 505 -27.78 30.99 -3.44
N ASN A 506 -26.94 30.08 -2.91
CA ASN A 506 -25.60 30.42 -2.38
C ASN A 506 -24.45 29.46 -2.80
N HIS A 507 -24.73 28.34 -3.49
CA HIS A 507 -23.75 27.28 -3.77
C HIS A 507 -22.51 27.71 -4.58
N GLN A 508 -22.61 28.82 -5.32
CA GLN A 508 -21.56 29.27 -6.25
C GLN A 508 -20.21 29.53 -5.58
N GLN A 509 -20.19 30.00 -4.34
CA GLN A 509 -18.94 30.22 -3.61
C GLN A 509 -18.22 28.90 -3.29
N LEU A 510 -18.96 27.93 -2.74
CA LEU A 510 -18.43 26.61 -2.40
C LEU A 510 -17.96 25.86 -3.65
N LEU A 511 -18.74 25.90 -4.74
CA LEU A 511 -18.32 25.28 -6.01
C LEU A 511 -17.03 25.89 -6.54
N ARG A 512 -16.93 27.22 -6.61
CA ARG A 512 -15.71 27.90 -7.07
C ARG A 512 -14.52 27.54 -6.21
N HIS A 513 -14.72 27.29 -4.92
CA HIS A 513 -13.64 26.89 -4.03
C HIS A 513 -13.18 25.47 -4.29
N PHE A 514 -14.08 24.49 -4.23
CA PHE A 514 -13.75 23.06 -4.30
C PHE A 514 -13.48 22.54 -5.73
N LEU A 515 -13.82 23.30 -6.77
CA LEU A 515 -13.44 22.98 -8.16
C LEU A 515 -12.03 23.48 -8.55
N LYS A 516 -11.38 24.29 -7.72
CA LYS A 516 -9.99 24.72 -7.97
C LYS A 516 -9.05 23.52 -7.81
N ARG A 517 -7.95 23.53 -8.56
CA ARG A 517 -6.84 22.60 -8.33
C ARG A 517 -6.08 23.04 -7.08
N PHE A 518 -6.07 22.19 -6.06
CA PHE A 518 -5.25 22.37 -4.87
C PHE A 518 -3.89 21.71 -5.11
N PRO A 519 -2.77 22.37 -4.76
CA PRO A 519 -1.49 21.69 -4.77
C PRO A 519 -1.47 20.60 -3.69
N PRO A 520 -0.64 19.55 -3.86
CA PRO A 520 -0.49 18.49 -2.86
C PRO A 520 -0.23 19.02 -1.45
N GLY A 521 -0.96 18.48 -0.46
CA GLY A 521 -0.87 18.84 0.95
C GLY A 521 -1.50 20.19 1.33
N ALA A 522 -2.18 20.90 0.41
CA ALA A 522 -2.84 22.14 0.73
C ALA A 522 -4.10 21.93 1.59
N ASP A 523 -4.35 22.86 2.52
CA ASP A 523 -5.61 22.90 3.25
C ASP A 523 -6.77 23.27 2.32
N ARG A 524 -7.57 22.26 1.98
CA ARG A 524 -8.75 22.40 1.11
C ARG A 524 -9.89 23.18 1.78
N PHE A 525 -9.84 23.40 3.09
CA PHE A 525 -10.89 24.12 3.84
C PHE A 525 -10.50 25.56 4.19
N ALA A 526 -9.29 26.00 3.82
CA ALA A 526 -8.80 27.34 4.10
C ALA A 526 -9.78 28.41 3.59
N GLY A 527 -10.30 29.23 4.52
CA GLY A 527 -11.24 30.32 4.21
C GLY A 527 -12.69 29.89 4.02
N ILE A 528 -13.03 28.64 4.32
CA ILE A 528 -14.41 28.13 4.31
C ILE A 528 -14.93 28.06 5.75
N ASN A 529 -16.18 28.48 5.95
CA ASN A 529 -16.87 28.30 7.22
C ASN A 529 -17.22 26.82 7.40
N VAL A 530 -16.54 26.16 8.34
CA VAL A 530 -16.76 24.75 8.68
C VAL A 530 -17.29 24.64 10.10
N LEU A 531 -18.25 23.75 10.29
CA LEU A 531 -18.75 23.33 11.59
C LEU A 531 -18.07 22.00 11.91
N GLU A 532 -17.14 22.05 12.86
CA GLU A 532 -16.46 20.87 13.37
C GLU A 532 -17.39 20.10 14.31
N GLU A 533 -17.26 18.77 14.35
CA GLU A 533 -17.98 17.87 15.28
C GLU A 533 -19.52 17.76 15.10
N GLU A 534 -20.13 18.44 14.12
CA GLU A 534 -21.57 18.29 13.81
C GLU A 534 -21.93 16.93 13.18
N ALA A 535 -20.94 16.25 12.60
CA ALA A 535 -21.05 14.91 12.07
C ALA A 535 -19.71 14.17 12.19
N GLU A 536 -19.77 12.84 12.32
CA GLU A 536 -18.58 12.00 12.26
C GLU A 536 -18.04 11.90 10.84
N GLY A 537 -16.73 11.72 10.72
CA GLY A 537 -16.05 11.47 9.46
C GLY A 537 -15.63 12.68 8.64
N GLY A 538 -16.01 13.91 9.00
CA GLY A 538 -15.58 15.10 8.25
C GLY A 538 -16.24 16.42 8.67
N PRO A 539 -15.72 17.57 8.22
CA PRO A 539 -16.31 18.86 8.52
C PRO A 539 -17.65 19.08 7.78
N VAL A 540 -18.65 19.63 8.48
CA VAL A 540 -19.88 20.14 7.86
C VAL A 540 -19.63 21.55 7.34
N LEU A 541 -20.11 21.87 6.14
CA LEU A 541 -19.97 23.20 5.55
C LEU A 541 -21.10 24.11 6.06
N GLY A 542 -20.75 25.23 6.71
CA GLY A 542 -21.74 26.10 7.34
C GLY A 542 -22.73 26.77 6.38
N ASP A 543 -22.37 26.89 5.09
CA ASP A 543 -23.24 27.44 4.04
C ASP A 543 -24.08 26.36 3.32
N ALA A 544 -23.97 25.09 3.71
CA ALA A 544 -24.76 24.00 3.14
C ALA A 544 -26.23 24.05 3.59
N LEU A 545 -27.14 23.57 2.74
CA LEU A 545 -28.56 23.43 3.04
C LEU A 545 -28.81 22.35 4.10
N ALA A 546 -28.10 21.24 3.98
CA ALA A 546 -28.24 20.06 4.81
C ALA A 546 -26.95 19.25 4.80
N TYR A 547 -26.79 18.34 5.75
CA TYR A 547 -25.69 17.39 5.75
C TYR A 547 -26.19 15.99 6.11
N LEU A 548 -25.45 14.98 5.66
CA LEU A 548 -25.59 13.59 6.08
C LEU A 548 -24.23 13.08 6.54
N GLY A 549 -24.15 12.56 7.77
CA GLY A 549 -23.00 11.79 8.25
C GLY A 549 -23.15 10.34 7.83
N CYS A 550 -22.15 9.82 7.13
CA CYS A 550 -22.21 8.54 6.43
C CYS A 550 -21.04 7.63 6.83
N ARG A 551 -21.31 6.33 6.91
CA ARG A 551 -20.29 5.28 7.06
C ARG A 551 -20.26 4.40 5.82
N VAL A 552 -19.08 4.21 5.24
CA VAL A 552 -18.86 3.37 4.06
C VAL A 552 -19.07 1.91 4.44
N GLU A 553 -20.03 1.28 3.76
CA GLU A 553 -20.36 -0.14 3.98
C GLU A 553 -19.78 -1.01 2.86
N GLN A 554 -19.85 -0.54 1.60
CA GLN A 554 -19.37 -1.30 0.44
C GLN A 554 -18.80 -0.39 -0.63
N ARG A 555 -17.91 -0.94 -1.45
CA ARG A 555 -17.30 -0.28 -2.60
C ARG A 555 -17.35 -1.21 -3.80
N MET A 556 -17.79 -0.69 -4.94
CA MET A 556 -17.78 -1.39 -6.22
C MET A 556 -16.79 -0.72 -7.16
N GLU A 557 -15.86 -1.50 -7.71
CA GLU A 557 -14.87 -1.02 -8.68
C GLU A 557 -15.55 -0.78 -10.05
N GLY A 558 -15.51 0.46 -10.53
CA GLY A 558 -15.76 0.80 -11.92
C GLY A 558 -14.44 1.02 -12.68
N PRO A 559 -14.48 1.33 -13.99
CA PRO A 559 -13.28 1.61 -14.77
C PRO A 559 -12.45 2.77 -14.21
N ASP A 560 -13.08 3.92 -14.00
CA ASP A 560 -12.44 5.18 -13.56
C ASP A 560 -12.97 5.72 -12.21
N HIS A 561 -14.04 5.13 -11.69
CA HIS A 561 -14.67 5.52 -10.42
C HIS A 561 -14.90 4.31 -9.51
N TRP A 562 -14.90 4.58 -8.21
CA TRP A 562 -15.53 3.75 -7.19
C TRP A 562 -16.98 4.16 -7.03
N VAL A 563 -17.91 3.19 -7.01
CA VAL A 563 -19.27 3.42 -6.54
C VAL A 563 -19.34 2.96 -5.09
N ILE A 564 -19.53 3.92 -4.20
CA ILE A 564 -19.51 3.70 -2.75
C ILE A 564 -20.95 3.65 -2.25
N TYR A 565 -21.32 2.56 -1.57
CA TYR A 565 -22.55 2.48 -0.79
C TYR A 565 -22.24 2.79 0.67
N ALA A 566 -22.99 3.74 1.23
CA ALA A 566 -22.80 4.21 2.59
C ALA A 566 -24.11 4.26 3.35
N VAL A 567 -24.07 3.83 4.61
CA VAL A 567 -25.17 3.94 5.56
C VAL A 567 -25.17 5.36 6.12
N VAL A 568 -26.33 5.99 6.17
CA VAL A 568 -26.53 7.31 6.76
C VAL A 568 -26.87 7.15 8.23
N GLU A 569 -26.06 7.75 9.10
CA GLU A 569 -26.16 7.62 10.56
C GLU A 569 -26.56 8.94 11.24
N GLN A 570 -26.25 10.07 10.59
CA GLN A 570 -26.51 11.42 11.12
C GLN A 570 -27.04 12.33 10.00
N GLY A 571 -27.80 13.36 10.35
CA GLY A 571 -28.17 14.39 9.39
C GLY A 571 -29.05 15.50 9.96
N ASN A 572 -28.99 16.67 9.32
CA ASN A 572 -29.77 17.84 9.67
C ASN A 572 -30.05 18.70 8.43
N VAL A 573 -31.08 19.55 8.50
CA VAL A 573 -31.47 20.51 7.45
C VAL A 573 -31.54 21.90 8.07
N ALA A 574 -30.76 22.85 7.54
CA ALA A 574 -30.65 24.20 8.07
C ALA A 574 -31.88 25.08 7.75
N ASP A 575 -32.46 24.92 6.56
CA ASP A 575 -33.67 25.65 6.13
C ASP A 575 -34.58 24.72 5.31
N ALA A 576 -35.73 24.35 5.88
CA ALA A 576 -36.69 23.46 5.23
C ALA A 576 -37.42 24.08 4.01
N ASN A 577 -37.33 25.39 3.80
CA ASN A 577 -37.97 26.09 2.68
C ASN A 577 -37.03 26.32 1.50
N ALA A 578 -35.72 26.25 1.73
CA ALA A 578 -34.73 26.39 0.68
C ALA A 578 -34.63 25.11 -0.16
N ILE A 579 -34.21 25.25 -1.42
CA ILE A 579 -34.10 24.14 -2.36
C ILE A 579 -32.64 23.77 -2.62
N THR A 580 -32.41 22.47 -2.86
CA THR A 580 -31.10 21.91 -3.22
C THR A 580 -30.65 22.45 -4.57
N ALA A 581 -29.36 22.80 -4.65
CA ALA A 581 -28.76 23.21 -5.90
C ALA A 581 -28.68 22.05 -6.89
N VAL A 582 -28.96 22.28 -8.18
CA VAL A 582 -29.01 21.22 -9.20
C VAL A 582 -27.94 21.41 -10.27
N HIS A 583 -27.24 20.34 -10.61
CA HIS A 583 -26.27 20.34 -11.70
C HIS A 583 -26.95 19.99 -13.03
N HIS A 584 -26.94 20.92 -13.98
CA HIS A 584 -27.38 20.70 -15.35
C HIS A 584 -26.21 20.72 -16.32
N ARG A 585 -25.91 19.58 -16.95
CA ARG A 585 -24.84 19.43 -17.93
C ARG A 585 -25.36 19.50 -19.36
N LYS A 586 -24.46 19.84 -20.29
CA LYS A 586 -24.73 19.77 -21.74
C LYS A 586 -24.17 18.49 -22.38
N VAL A 587 -23.16 17.91 -21.76
CA VAL A 587 -22.39 16.73 -22.18
C VAL A 587 -22.01 15.91 -20.95
N GLY A 588 -21.77 14.61 -21.11
CA GLY A 588 -21.55 13.67 -20.02
C GLY A 588 -20.09 13.39 -19.69
N ASN A 589 -19.17 13.70 -20.61
CA ASN A 589 -17.74 13.33 -20.50
C ASN A 589 -16.87 14.28 -19.64
N HIS A 590 -17.40 15.39 -19.11
CA HIS A 590 -16.69 16.25 -18.15
C HIS A 590 -17.64 17.05 -17.25
N TYR A 591 -17.08 17.60 -16.17
CA TYR A 591 -17.72 18.56 -15.27
C TYR A 591 -17.58 20.00 -15.79
#